data_AF-A0A7X9B3J6-F1
#
_entry.id   AF-A0A7X9B3J6-F1
#
_cell.length_a   1.000
_cell.length_b   1.000
_cell.length_c   1.000
_cell.angle_alpha   90.00
_cell.angle_beta   90.00
_cell.angle_gamma   90.00
#
_symmetry.space_group_name_H-M   'P 1'
#
loop_
_entity.id
_entity.type
_entity.pdbx_description
1 polymer ?
#
loop_
_entity_poly.entity_id
_entity_poly.type
_entity_poly.pdbx_seq_one_letter_code
_entity_poly.pdbx_strand_id
1 'polypeptide(L)' 'KGEDWLAFIFLIERFTGEVAAASNEGPLQWVPIAKLAELPMWEGDRYFLPLLFDDDPRCFHGYLPYENNRPLSWSYVRY' A
#
# COMPACT_ATOMS: atom_id res chain seq x y z
N LYS A 1 10.44 -14.07 15.33
CA LYS A 1 11.05 -12.81 15.82
C LYS A 1 10.30 -11.69 15.15
N GLY A 2 9.85 -10.67 15.89
CA GLY A 2 9.31 -9.45 15.28
C GLY A 2 10.49 -8.68 14.71
N GLU A 3 10.56 -8.59 13.38
CA GLU A 3 11.51 -7.73 12.69
C GLU A 3 10.79 -6.44 12.33
N ASP A 4 11.45 -5.32 12.55
CA ASP A 4 10.95 -4.02 12.10
C ASP A 4 11.26 -3.87 10.61
N TRP A 5 10.25 -3.45 9.84
CA TRP A 5 10.36 -3.28 8.39
C TRP A 5 10.27 -1.81 8.04
N LEU A 6 11.17 -1.37 7.16
CA LEU A 6 11.07 -0.06 6.52
C LEU A 6 10.63 -0.25 5.08
N ALA A 7 9.48 0.32 4.73
CA ALA A 7 8.93 0.29 3.38
C ALA A 7 8.92 1.70 2.78
N PHE A 8 9.24 1.78 1.49
CA PHE A 8 9.09 3.00 0.68
C PHE A 8 8.00 2.75 -0.35
N ILE A 9 7.04 3.66 -0.43
CA ILE A 9 5.90 3.55 -1.35
C ILE A 9 5.99 4.68 -2.38
N PHE A 10 5.76 4.33 -3.64
CA PHE A 10 5.83 5.26 -4.76
C PHE A 10 4.53 5.21 -5.57
N LEU A 11 4.02 6.38 -5.96
CA LEU A 11 2.91 6.49 -6.89
C LEU A 11 3.46 6.79 -8.29
N ILE A 12 3.11 5.94 -9.26
CA ILE A 12 3.49 6.10 -10.67
C ILE A 12 2.23 6.43 -11.48
N GLU A 13 2.14 7.66 -11.97
CA GLU A 13 0.93 8.15 -12.66
C GLU A 13 0.91 7.83 -14.16
N ARG A 14 2.06 7.47 -14.74
CA ARG A 14 2.19 7.20 -16.17
C ARG A 14 3.05 5.96 -16.40
N PHE A 15 2.54 5.07 -17.24
CA PHE A 15 3.21 3.86 -17.66
C PHE A 15 3.08 3.69 -19.18
N THR A 16 4.11 3.13 -19.79
CA THR A 16 4.12 2.74 -21.21
C THR A 16 4.63 1.31 -21.35
N GLY A 17 4.01 0.52 -22.22
CA GLY A 17 4.34 -0.88 -22.45
C GLY A 17 3.16 -1.80 -22.20
N GLU A 18 3.41 -3.11 -22.21
CA GLU A 18 2.41 -4.13 -21.90
C GLU A 18 2.74 -4.75 -20.53
N VAL A 19 1.72 -4.86 -19.67
CA VAL A 19 1.86 -5.55 -18.38
C VAL A 19 1.78 -7.05 -18.62
N ALA A 20 2.79 -7.79 -18.12
CA ALA A 20 2.78 -9.25 -18.18
C ALA A 20 1.56 -9.82 -17.43
N ALA A 21 1.03 -10.96 -17.86
CA ALA A 21 -0.13 -11.57 -17.20
C ALA A 21 0.17 -12.07 -15.76
N ALA A 22 1.43 -12.35 -15.45
CA ALA A 22 1.86 -12.83 -14.13
C ALA A 22 3.35 -12.57 -13.88
N SER A 23 3.75 -12.63 -12.60
CA SER A 23 5.13 -12.71 -12.11
C SER A 23 5.38 -14.04 -11.39
N ASN A 24 6.55 -14.20 -10.80
CA ASN A 24 6.87 -15.29 -9.87
C ASN A 24 6.05 -15.25 -8.56
N GLU A 25 5.34 -14.15 -8.29
CA GLU A 25 4.53 -13.95 -7.08
C GLU A 25 3.03 -14.11 -7.33
N GLY A 26 2.58 -14.11 -8.59
CA GLY A 26 1.17 -14.30 -8.93
C GLY A 26 0.70 -13.53 -10.17
N PRO A 27 -0.62 -13.53 -10.45
CA PRO A 27 -1.21 -12.81 -11.58
C PRO A 27 -1.17 -11.30 -11.37
N LEU A 28 -0.97 -10.55 -12.46
CA LEU A 28 -1.01 -9.08 -12.47
C LEU A 28 -2.31 -8.61 -13.13
N GLN A 29 -2.97 -7.63 -12.53
CA GLN A 29 -4.27 -7.14 -13.00
C GLN A 29 -4.39 -5.63 -12.83
N TRP A 30 -5.00 -4.99 -13.83
CA TRP A 30 -5.47 -3.61 -13.71
C TRP A 30 -6.79 -3.59 -12.94
N VAL A 31 -6.81 -2.89 -11.80
CA VAL A 31 -7.99 -2.76 -10.96
C VAL A 31 -8.38 -1.29 -10.83
N PRO A 32 -9.66 -0.91 -11.00
CA PRO A 32 -10.11 0.44 -10.70
C PRO A 32 -9.82 0.81 -9.24
N ILE A 33 -9.27 2.01 -9.00
CA ILE A 33 -8.93 2.48 -7.64
C ILE A 33 -10.14 2.42 -6.70
N ALA A 34 -11.34 2.74 -7.19
CA ALA A 34 -12.59 2.67 -6.43
C ALA A 34 -12.90 1.26 -5.86
N LYS A 35 -12.34 0.19 -6.46
CA LYS A 35 -12.49 -1.20 -6.00
C LYS A 35 -11.33 -1.69 -5.13
N LEU A 36 -10.31 -0.86 -4.90
CA LEU A 36 -9.10 -1.24 -4.18
C LEU A 36 -9.43 -1.81 -2.78
N ALA A 37 -10.36 -1.18 -2.06
CA ALA A 37 -10.77 -1.59 -0.71
C ALA A 37 -11.42 -2.99 -0.65
N GLU A 38 -11.94 -3.49 -1.77
CA GLU A 38 -12.58 -4.80 -1.89
C GLU A 38 -11.56 -5.95 -2.08
N LEU A 39 -10.32 -5.63 -2.45
CA LEU A 39 -9.30 -6.64 -2.71
C LEU A 39 -8.81 -7.30 -1.40
N PRO A 40 -8.45 -8.60 -1.45
CA PRO A 40 -7.72 -9.23 -0.36
C PRO A 40 -6.33 -8.57 -0.25
N MET A 41 -6.02 -8.05 0.93
CA MET A 41 -4.76 -7.37 1.23
C MET A 41 -4.42 -7.54 2.71
N TRP A 42 -3.19 -7.20 3.09
CA TRP A 42 -2.82 -7.16 4.50
C TRP A 42 -3.63 -6.09 5.22
N GLU A 43 -3.99 -6.34 6.48
CA GLU A 43 -4.80 -5.42 7.28
C GLU A 43 -4.15 -4.03 7.38
N GLY A 44 -2.81 -3.99 7.44
CA GLY A 44 -2.04 -2.75 7.47
C GLY A 44 -2.13 -1.87 6.23
N ASP A 45 -2.24 -2.47 5.05
CA ASP A 45 -2.31 -1.74 3.78
C ASP A 45 -3.51 -0.78 3.75
N ARG A 46 -4.59 -1.18 4.43
CA ARG A 46 -5.82 -0.39 4.55
C ARG A 46 -5.62 0.95 5.27
N TYR A 47 -4.55 1.12 6.04
CA TYR A 47 -4.28 2.36 6.78
C TYR A 47 -3.57 3.41 5.93
N PHE A 48 -2.64 3.01 5.07
CA PHE A 48 -1.82 3.96 4.30
C PHE A 48 -2.24 4.09 2.84
N LEU A 49 -2.85 3.06 2.23
CA LEU A 49 -3.30 3.14 0.82
C LEU A 49 -4.25 4.32 0.56
N PRO A 50 -5.22 4.67 1.44
CA PRO A 50 -6.06 5.84 1.23
C PRO A 50 -5.27 7.15 1.14
N LEU A 51 -4.13 7.26 1.84
CA LEU A 51 -3.29 8.46 1.84
C LEU A 51 -2.54 8.68 0.52
N LEU A 52 -2.46 7.67 -0.35
CA LEU A 52 -1.84 7.76 -1.67
C LEU A 52 -2.81 8.22 -2.76
N PHE A 53 -4.12 8.08 -2.50
CA PHE A 53 -5.18 8.30 -3.50
C PHE A 53 -6.19 9.35 -3.04
N ASP A 54 -5.92 10.07 -1.95
CA ASP A 54 -6.72 11.24 -1.56
C ASP A 54 -6.26 12.50 -2.29
N ASP A 55 -6.95 13.61 -2.02
CA ASP A 55 -6.68 14.89 -2.69
C ASP A 55 -5.47 15.65 -2.09
N ASP A 56 -4.70 15.03 -1.18
CA ASP A 56 -3.56 15.66 -0.50
C ASP A 56 -2.23 15.09 -1.02
N PRO A 57 -1.50 15.82 -1.88
CA PRO A 57 -0.33 15.30 -2.58
C PRO A 57 0.94 15.21 -1.72
N ARG A 58 0.85 15.56 -0.43
CA ARG A 58 2.01 15.55 0.47
C ARG A 58 2.47 14.14 0.78
N CYS A 59 3.79 13.94 0.79
CA CYS A 59 4.38 12.71 1.28
C CYS A 59 4.02 12.50 2.75
N PHE A 60 3.92 11.23 3.16
CA PHE A 60 3.72 10.87 4.56
C PHE A 60 4.84 9.96 5.08
N HIS A 61 5.07 10.04 6.39
CA HIS A 61 5.80 9.02 7.15
C HIS A 61 4.82 8.39 8.13
N GLY A 62 4.63 7.07 8.02
CA GLY A 62 3.74 6.30 8.88
C GLY A 62 4.48 5.29 9.75
N TYR A 63 3.94 5.04 10.94
CA TYR A 63 4.36 4.01 11.87
C TYR A 63 3.18 3.09 12.18
N LEU A 64 3.38 1.78 11.96
CA LEU A 64 2.37 0.74 12.05
C LEU A 64 2.95 -0.49 12.78
N PRO A 65 2.93 -0.51 14.12
CA PRO A 65 3.42 -1.65 14.90
C PRO A 65 2.51 -2.86 14.72
N TYR A 66 3.11 -4.06 14.70
CA TYR A 66 2.40 -5.33 14.57
C TYR A 66 2.60 -6.24 15.78
N GLU A 67 1.54 -6.97 16.14
CA GLU A 67 1.59 -8.11 17.05
C GLU A 67 0.76 -9.25 16.47
N ASN A 68 1.33 -10.46 16.44
CA ASN A 68 0.65 -11.66 15.90
C ASN A 68 0.05 -11.44 14.49
N ASN A 69 0.82 -10.77 13.61
CA ASN A 69 0.43 -10.38 12.25
C ASN A 69 -0.80 -9.46 12.17
N ARG A 70 -1.12 -8.75 13.25
CA ARG A 70 -2.16 -7.72 13.26
C ARG A 70 -1.59 -6.34 13.59
N PRO A 71 -2.05 -5.28 12.91
CA PRO A 71 -1.68 -3.93 13.26
C PRO A 71 -2.25 -3.56 14.63
N LEU A 72 -1.43 -2.97 15.50
CA LEU A 72 -1.82 -2.54 16.83
C LEU A 72 -2.35 -1.09 16.86
N SER A 73 -1.72 -0.22 16.07
CA SER A 73 -2.06 1.20 15.98
C SER A 73 -1.57 1.77 14.66
N TRP A 74 -2.06 2.96 14.29
CA TRP A 74 -1.60 3.69 13.13
C TRP A 74 -1.37 5.14 13.49
N SER A 75 -0.20 5.67 13.14
CA SER A 75 0.12 7.08 13.26
C SER A 75 0.94 7.54 12.06
N TYR A 76 0.66 8.72 11.55
CA TYR A 76 1.41 9.29 10.44
C TYR A 76 1.50 10.80 10.53
N VAL A 77 2.49 11.35 9.82
CA VAL A 77 2.67 12.80 9.60
C VAL A 77 2.83 13.05 8.11
N ARG A 78 2.35 14.22 7.65
CA ARG A 78 2.51 14.69 6.26
C ARG A 78 3.46 15.88 6.20
N TYR A 79 4.20 15.96 5.10
CA TYR A 79 5.21 17.01 4.85
C TYR A 79 4.84 17.86 3.65
#